data_AF-A0A7C6YRK6-F1
#
_entry.id   AF-A0A7C6YRK6-F1
#
_cell.length_a   1.000
_cell.length_b   1.000
_cell.length_c   1.000
_cell.angle_alpha   90.00
_cell.angle_beta   90.00
_cell.angle_gamma   90.00
#
_symmetry.space_group_name_H-M   'P 1'
#
loop_
_entity.id
_entity.type
_entity.pdbx_description
1 polymer ?
#
loop_
_entity_poly.entity_id
_entity_poly.type
_entity_poly.pdbx_seq_one_letter_code
_entity_poly.pdbx_strand_id
1 'polypeptide(L)'
;MRGRLGLFALLLLFTVISPVWGKGPGENFALVAENEYLQLFLAAQTTEIAVADKRTGTLWYSNPPSRSKDEKVARGAAKTKLNSQLQIVYYTPQIVRREMDSFNDSVELQQFEITYLPQGVRIDYVFGKEWNDRDMLPVMMSVDEFEVLLAGLAKESERDLLRQNYERISLRKREAGDPEIELADVDVAELLGDFVFYVKGKDLSARESRDLHAAVIDSVVENRREIERRGRLRKHHLESLLETLQETDLMLLGRRITKWDSDDMIAAVRASGYSPLRIQKEHKAASLDPPAPRLEVFKIPLIYRLAGENLLVEIPGGDIEFPLEVTDEKGTRVTYPLYTIKVLPYFGAAGVNEEGYIFVPDGSGALINLNNGKTYATAYSQRIYGNDFSFGRLADEATKTQVFLPVFGLKRGDDAFVAIVEQGASLARINGDVAGRTNSYNTVGAEFIVMAMGQISMPGEDWRLMNIFQREPYLGDFRIRIGFLKADAADYVGMARYYQSYLVEKHGLERRGVKDQIPAFLELIGSVRVKRPLLGVPLSVTEPLTTFSDAARIVAELRAGGVENLHLRYSGWLKGGLEHAYPYQAKLERKEAANSFLL
;
A
#
# COMPACT_ATOMS: atom_id res chain seq x y z
N MET A 1 -5.10 -29.41 -47.72
CA MET A 1 -5.42 -30.35 -46.62
C MET A 1 -4.85 -29.75 -45.33
N ARG A 2 -5.58 -28.87 -44.64
CA ARG A 2 -6.44 -29.16 -43.46
C ARG A 2 -5.83 -30.17 -42.49
N GLY A 3 -5.41 -29.69 -41.30
CA GLY A 3 -4.92 -30.49 -40.19
C GLY A 3 -4.87 -29.70 -38.87
N ARG A 4 -6.05 -29.30 -38.38
CA ARG A 4 -6.45 -28.95 -37.00
C ARG A 4 -5.33 -28.72 -35.96
N LEU A 5 -5.14 -27.46 -35.53
CA LEU A 5 -4.81 -27.16 -34.13
C LEU A 5 -6.11 -26.74 -33.43
N GLY A 6 -6.57 -27.57 -32.50
CA GLY A 6 -7.68 -27.23 -31.60
C GLY A 6 -7.20 -26.23 -30.57
N LEU A 7 -7.79 -25.04 -30.59
CA LEU A 7 -7.64 -24.04 -29.55
C LEU A 7 -8.54 -24.46 -28.37
N PHE A 8 -7.94 -24.97 -27.29
CA PHE A 8 -8.65 -25.19 -26.03
C PHE A 8 -8.91 -23.82 -25.39
N ALA A 9 -10.15 -23.34 -25.50
CA ALA A 9 -10.64 -22.23 -24.70
C ALA A 9 -10.86 -22.73 -23.26
N LEU A 10 -9.97 -22.36 -22.35
CA LEU A 10 -10.14 -22.61 -20.92
C LEU A 10 -11.18 -21.61 -20.39
N LEU A 11 -12.44 -22.05 -20.33
CA LEU A 11 -13.51 -21.36 -19.63
C LEU A 11 -13.23 -21.48 -18.13
N LEU A 12 -12.53 -20.50 -17.56
CA LEU A 12 -12.44 -20.33 -16.10
C LEU A 12 -13.77 -19.78 -15.59
N LEU A 13 -14.71 -20.68 -15.32
CA LEU A 13 -15.82 -20.39 -14.41
C LEU A 13 -15.22 -20.21 -13.00
N PHE A 14 -15.10 -18.97 -12.54
CA PHE A 14 -14.76 -18.69 -11.15
C PHE A 14 -15.98 -18.97 -10.27
N THR A 15 -16.15 -20.22 -9.87
CA THR A 15 -17.03 -20.56 -8.75
C THR A 15 -16.31 -20.16 -7.46
N VAL A 16 -16.76 -19.06 -6.83
CA VAL A 16 -16.46 -18.78 -5.41
C VAL A 16 -17.16 -19.87 -4.60
N ILE A 17 -16.48 -21.00 -4.38
CA ILE A 17 -16.95 -22.02 -3.45
C ILE A 17 -16.62 -21.48 -2.06
N SER A 18 -17.52 -20.69 -1.49
CA SER A 18 -17.48 -20.41 -0.06
C SER A 18 -17.75 -21.72 0.68
N PRO A 19 -16.79 -22.29 1.42
CA PRO A 19 -17.11 -23.38 2.34
C PRO A 19 -18.21 -22.90 3.30
N VAL A 20 -19.24 -23.72 3.50
CA VAL A 20 -20.32 -23.44 4.45
C VAL A 20 -19.75 -23.56 5.86
N TRP A 21 -19.21 -22.46 6.36
CA TRP A 21 -18.74 -22.30 7.72
C TRP A 21 -19.75 -21.48 8.54
N GLY A 22 -19.81 -21.71 9.85
CA GLY A 22 -20.84 -21.15 10.74
C GLY A 22 -20.88 -19.61 10.76
N LYS A 23 -22.03 -19.05 11.18
CA LYS A 23 -22.21 -17.59 11.36
C LYS A 23 -21.20 -17.04 12.37
N GLY A 24 -20.50 -15.96 12.00
CA GLY A 24 -19.55 -15.26 12.86
C GLY A 24 -20.18 -14.20 13.77
N PRO A 25 -19.37 -13.32 14.38
CA PRO A 25 -19.79 -12.33 15.39
C PRO A 25 -20.59 -11.12 14.84
N GLY A 26 -21.31 -11.32 13.75
CA GLY A 26 -22.14 -10.32 13.08
C GLY A 26 -22.74 -10.90 11.79
N GLU A 27 -23.67 -10.20 11.17
CA GLU A 27 -24.38 -10.70 9.97
C GLU A 27 -23.44 -10.92 8.77
N ASN A 28 -22.29 -10.25 8.73
CA ASN A 28 -21.40 -10.22 7.57
C ASN A 28 -20.10 -11.05 7.73
N PHE A 29 -19.87 -11.66 8.89
CA PHE A 29 -18.65 -12.45 9.14
C PHE A 29 -18.91 -13.95 9.02
N ALA A 30 -18.09 -14.64 8.24
CA ALA A 30 -18.07 -16.10 8.16
C ALA A 30 -16.79 -16.63 8.82
N LEU A 31 -16.89 -17.73 9.58
CA LEU A 31 -15.70 -18.43 10.10
C LEU A 31 -14.86 -18.91 8.92
N VAL A 32 -13.54 -18.66 8.89
CA VAL A 32 -12.64 -19.06 7.81
C VAL A 32 -11.46 -19.94 8.18
N ALA A 33 -11.11 -19.99 9.46
CA ALA A 33 -10.15 -20.93 9.98
C ALA A 33 -10.37 -21.10 11.49
N GLU A 34 -10.01 -22.26 12.01
CA GLU A 34 -10.08 -22.53 13.45
C GLU A 34 -8.96 -23.49 13.85
N ASN A 35 -8.40 -23.25 15.04
CA ASN A 35 -7.52 -24.20 15.72
C ASN A 35 -7.91 -24.34 17.21
N GLU A 36 -7.03 -24.92 18.02
CA GLU A 36 -7.26 -25.11 19.46
C GLU A 36 -7.53 -23.79 20.21
N TYR A 37 -6.88 -22.70 19.79
CA TYR A 37 -6.84 -21.44 20.51
C TYR A 37 -7.69 -20.33 19.86
N LEU A 38 -7.73 -20.26 18.54
CA LEU A 38 -8.27 -19.12 17.79
C LEU A 38 -9.31 -19.55 16.75
N GLN A 39 -10.26 -18.65 16.51
CA GLN A 39 -11.16 -18.67 15.35
C GLN A 39 -10.92 -17.40 14.52
N LEU A 40 -10.66 -17.56 13.23
CA LEU A 40 -10.55 -16.46 12.27
C LEU A 40 -11.85 -16.34 11.50
N PHE A 41 -12.42 -15.14 11.43
CA PHE A 41 -13.60 -14.81 10.65
C PHE A 41 -13.25 -13.80 9.58
N LEU A 42 -13.92 -13.85 8.44
CA LEU A 42 -13.77 -12.94 7.30
C LEU A 42 -15.12 -12.39 6.87
N ALA A 43 -15.19 -11.09 6.64
CA ALA A 43 -16.27 -10.44 5.91
C ALA A 43 -15.89 -10.36 4.43
N ALA A 44 -16.36 -11.31 3.61
CA ALA A 44 -15.90 -11.47 2.23
C ALA A 44 -16.11 -10.23 1.36
N GLN A 45 -17.13 -9.42 1.64
CA GLN A 45 -17.45 -8.21 0.88
C GLN A 45 -16.56 -7.02 1.23
N THR A 46 -16.02 -6.96 2.46
CA THR A 46 -15.19 -5.84 2.91
C THR A 46 -13.74 -6.22 3.16
N THR A 47 -13.42 -7.51 3.10
CA THR A 47 -12.12 -8.13 3.44
C THR A 47 -11.67 -7.92 4.89
N GLU A 48 -12.57 -7.43 5.76
CA GLU A 48 -12.30 -7.29 7.18
C GLU A 48 -12.20 -8.66 7.85
N ILE A 49 -11.30 -8.78 8.82
CA ILE A 49 -11.19 -9.98 9.64
C ILE A 49 -11.57 -9.70 11.09
N ALA A 50 -12.06 -10.75 11.75
CA ALA A 50 -12.17 -10.80 13.19
C ALA A 50 -11.50 -12.07 13.72
N VAL A 51 -10.86 -11.99 14.88
CA VAL A 51 -10.22 -13.12 15.54
C VAL A 51 -10.82 -13.27 16.93
N ALA A 52 -11.45 -14.42 17.19
CA ALA A 52 -11.88 -14.79 18.53
C ALA A 52 -10.81 -15.65 19.19
N ASP A 53 -10.38 -15.26 20.38
CA ASP A 53 -9.56 -16.11 21.23
C ASP A 53 -10.47 -16.98 22.09
N LYS A 54 -10.45 -18.29 21.85
CA LYS A 54 -11.32 -19.30 22.50
C LYS A 54 -11.04 -19.44 23.99
N ARG A 55 -9.82 -19.09 24.43
CA ARG A 55 -9.43 -19.16 25.85
C ARG A 55 -10.07 -18.03 26.65
N THR A 56 -10.21 -16.88 26.02
CA THR A 56 -10.62 -15.64 26.67
C THR A 56 -12.06 -15.24 26.33
N GLY A 57 -12.59 -15.71 25.20
CA GLY A 57 -13.84 -15.23 24.61
C GLY A 57 -13.74 -13.81 24.02
N THR A 58 -12.54 -13.21 24.01
CA THR A 58 -12.33 -11.86 23.50
C THR A 58 -12.28 -11.88 21.97
N LEU A 59 -12.90 -10.86 21.36
CA LEU A 59 -12.95 -10.69 19.92
C LEU A 59 -12.17 -9.46 19.46
N TRP A 60 -11.25 -9.68 18.53
CA TRP A 60 -10.40 -8.67 17.93
C TRP A 60 -10.81 -8.42 16.49
N TYR A 61 -10.82 -7.17 16.06
CA TYR A 61 -11.20 -6.79 14.70
C TYR A 61 -10.02 -6.10 14.01
N SER A 62 -9.88 -6.30 12.71
CA SER A 62 -8.95 -5.54 11.88
C SER A 62 -9.31 -4.06 11.77
N ASN A 63 -10.60 -3.73 11.97
CA ASN A 63 -11.14 -2.38 11.85
C ASN A 63 -12.16 -2.13 12.96
N PRO A 64 -12.38 -0.88 13.40
CA PRO A 64 -13.30 -0.62 14.50
C PRO A 64 -14.74 -0.94 14.07
N PRO A 65 -15.46 -1.83 14.76
CA PRO A 65 -16.79 -2.28 14.31
C PRO A 65 -17.85 -1.17 14.39
N SER A 66 -17.70 -0.22 15.32
CA SER A 66 -18.66 0.87 15.56
C SER A 66 -18.31 2.17 14.82
N ARG A 67 -17.34 2.17 13.90
CA ARG A 67 -16.86 3.36 13.16
C ARG A 67 -17.91 4.13 12.38
N SER A 68 -18.98 3.48 11.95
CA SER A 68 -20.10 4.16 11.28
C SER A 68 -20.76 5.21 12.20
N LYS A 69 -20.88 4.89 13.50
CA LYS A 69 -21.51 5.70 14.55
C LYS A 69 -20.51 6.57 15.31
N ASP A 70 -19.35 6.01 15.66
CA ASP A 70 -18.43 6.61 16.62
C ASP A 70 -17.41 7.55 15.98
N GLU A 71 -17.18 7.44 14.65
CA GLU A 71 -16.25 8.32 13.95
C GLU A 71 -16.80 9.75 13.78
N LYS A 72 -16.18 10.70 14.48
CA LYS A 72 -16.59 12.11 14.54
C LYS A 72 -15.57 13.07 13.96
N VAL A 73 -14.34 12.64 13.66
CA VAL A 73 -13.23 13.48 13.20
C VAL A 73 -13.06 13.36 11.67
N ALA A 74 -12.86 12.15 11.16
CA ALA A 74 -12.65 11.87 9.75
C ALA A 74 -13.94 12.08 8.91
N ARG A 75 -13.76 12.53 7.67
CA ARG A 75 -14.84 12.81 6.69
C ARG A 75 -14.45 12.34 5.30
N GLY A 76 -15.45 12.07 4.45
CA GLY A 76 -15.24 11.62 3.07
C GLY A 76 -14.33 10.40 2.99
N ALA A 77 -13.38 10.43 2.06
CA ALA A 77 -12.39 9.36 1.84
C ALA A 77 -11.59 8.99 3.10
N ALA A 78 -11.31 9.95 4.00
CA ALA A 78 -10.61 9.68 5.25
C ALA A 78 -11.45 8.84 6.22
N LYS A 79 -12.79 8.97 6.19
CA LYS A 79 -13.69 8.14 7.00
C LYS A 79 -13.79 6.72 6.43
N THR A 80 -13.89 6.57 5.12
CA THR A 80 -13.97 5.26 4.46
C THR A 80 -12.62 4.52 4.50
N LYS A 81 -11.49 5.24 4.56
CA LYS A 81 -10.15 4.67 4.80
C LYS A 81 -10.08 3.86 6.09
N LEU A 82 -10.95 4.10 7.09
CA LEU A 82 -11.04 3.27 8.30
C LEU A 82 -11.44 1.81 8.05
N ASN A 83 -11.93 1.48 6.85
CA ASN A 83 -12.23 0.12 6.43
C ASN A 83 -11.00 -0.61 5.81
N SER A 84 -9.85 0.07 5.66
CA SER A 84 -8.68 -0.49 4.98
C SER A 84 -7.97 -1.56 5.80
N GLN A 85 -7.53 -2.64 5.14
CA GLN A 85 -6.59 -3.63 5.68
C GLN A 85 -5.13 -3.22 5.42
N LEU A 86 -4.88 -2.55 4.29
CA LEU A 86 -3.58 -2.04 3.88
C LEU A 86 -3.68 -0.58 3.44
N GLN A 87 -2.63 0.19 3.66
CA GLN A 87 -2.47 1.54 3.11
C GLN A 87 -1.09 1.64 2.47
N ILE A 88 -1.01 2.17 1.26
CA ILE A 88 0.24 2.28 0.52
C ILE A 88 0.60 3.73 0.25
N VAL A 89 1.90 3.99 0.24
CA VAL A 89 2.47 5.23 -0.28
C VAL A 89 3.30 4.88 -1.51
N TYR A 90 3.06 5.59 -2.60
CA TYR A 90 3.86 5.48 -3.83
C TYR A 90 4.13 6.88 -4.37
N TYR A 91 4.94 6.95 -5.42
CA TYR A 91 5.23 8.21 -6.11
C TYR A 91 4.84 8.11 -7.58
N THR A 92 4.37 9.20 -8.17
CA THR A 92 4.16 9.27 -9.62
C THR A 92 5.50 9.41 -10.35
N PRO A 93 5.54 9.29 -11.69
CA PRO A 93 6.75 9.54 -12.47
C PRO A 93 7.33 10.95 -12.28
N GLN A 94 6.50 11.91 -11.84
CA GLN A 94 6.90 13.27 -11.49
C GLN A 94 7.33 13.40 -10.01
N ILE A 95 7.53 12.29 -9.30
CA ILE A 95 7.97 12.24 -7.91
C ILE A 95 6.97 12.93 -6.96
N VAL A 96 5.68 12.87 -7.30
CA VAL A 96 4.62 13.35 -6.42
C VAL A 96 4.18 12.20 -5.52
N ARG A 97 4.27 12.40 -4.20
CA ARG A 97 3.77 11.43 -3.21
C ARG A 97 2.26 11.26 -3.35
N ARG A 98 1.81 10.01 -3.40
CA ARG A 98 0.41 9.61 -3.41
C ARG A 98 0.16 8.53 -2.37
N GLU A 99 -1.09 8.40 -1.98
CA GLU A 99 -1.55 7.35 -1.07
C GLU A 99 -2.74 6.62 -1.70
N MET A 100 -2.83 5.32 -1.43
CA MET A 100 -4.01 4.51 -1.70
C MET A 100 -4.30 3.64 -0.48
N ASP A 101 -5.54 3.17 -0.36
CA ASP A 101 -5.94 2.22 0.68
C ASP A 101 -6.77 1.09 0.12
N SER A 102 -6.71 -0.07 0.78
CA SER A 102 -7.30 -1.29 0.23
C SER A 102 -8.82 -1.22 0.14
N PHE A 103 -9.46 -0.27 0.83
CA PHE A 103 -10.91 -0.13 0.77
C PHE A 103 -11.33 0.72 -0.42
N ASN A 104 -10.95 1.99 -0.43
CA ASN A 104 -11.36 2.95 -1.46
C ASN A 104 -10.78 2.60 -2.85
N ASP A 105 -9.55 2.09 -2.89
CA ASP A 105 -8.81 1.89 -4.14
C ASP A 105 -8.79 0.43 -4.61
N SER A 106 -9.49 -0.48 -3.93
CA SER A 106 -9.56 -1.90 -4.33
C SER A 106 -10.92 -2.54 -4.00
N VAL A 107 -11.32 -2.59 -2.72
CA VAL A 107 -12.57 -3.26 -2.31
C VAL A 107 -13.83 -2.58 -2.86
N GLU A 108 -13.94 -1.24 -2.80
CA GLU A 108 -15.06 -0.51 -3.41
C GLU A 108 -15.10 -0.69 -4.94
N LEU A 109 -13.96 -0.98 -5.55
CA LEU A 109 -13.85 -1.27 -6.98
C LEU A 109 -14.11 -2.74 -7.32
N GLN A 110 -14.33 -3.61 -6.31
CA GLN A 110 -14.42 -5.07 -6.44
C GLN A 110 -13.17 -5.71 -7.07
N GLN A 111 -12.01 -5.11 -6.81
CA GLN A 111 -10.73 -5.51 -7.39
C GLN A 111 -9.87 -6.27 -6.38
N PHE A 112 -10.36 -7.42 -5.91
CA PHE A 112 -9.63 -8.32 -5.02
C PHE A 112 -10.06 -9.78 -5.21
N GLU A 113 -9.16 -10.72 -4.89
CA GLU A 113 -9.43 -12.16 -4.91
C GLU A 113 -9.18 -12.77 -3.54
N ILE A 114 -10.05 -13.68 -3.11
CA ILE A 114 -9.92 -14.40 -1.83
C ILE A 114 -9.62 -15.87 -2.12
N THR A 115 -8.48 -16.34 -1.62
CA THR A 115 -8.08 -17.76 -1.65
C THR A 115 -8.09 -18.33 -0.22
N TYR A 116 -8.95 -19.30 0.04
CA TYR A 116 -9.02 -19.97 1.34
C TYR A 116 -7.85 -20.95 1.53
N LEU A 117 -7.24 -20.92 2.71
CA LEU A 117 -6.10 -21.77 3.08
C LEU A 117 -6.48 -22.67 4.27
N PRO A 118 -5.81 -23.82 4.50
CA PRO A 118 -6.19 -24.75 5.58
C PRO A 118 -6.24 -24.15 6.99
N GLN A 119 -5.44 -23.11 7.26
CA GLN A 119 -5.35 -22.43 8.55
C GLN A 119 -5.44 -20.91 8.38
N GLY A 120 -6.12 -20.43 7.33
CA GLY A 120 -6.12 -19.01 7.04
C GLY A 120 -6.76 -18.62 5.72
N VAL A 121 -6.41 -17.43 5.24
CA VAL A 121 -6.89 -16.89 3.98
C VAL A 121 -5.82 -16.00 3.35
N ARG A 122 -5.72 -16.02 2.03
CA ARG A 122 -4.94 -15.08 1.21
C ARG A 122 -5.91 -14.17 0.49
N ILE A 123 -5.62 -12.87 0.50
CA ILE A 123 -6.38 -11.84 -0.21
C ILE A 123 -5.41 -11.11 -1.14
N ASP A 124 -5.64 -11.21 -2.43
CA ASP A 124 -4.85 -10.52 -3.45
C ASP A 124 -5.58 -9.24 -3.85
N TYR A 125 -5.05 -8.09 -3.41
CA TYR A 125 -5.65 -6.78 -3.71
C TYR A 125 -5.05 -6.19 -4.98
N VAL A 126 -5.90 -5.58 -5.81
CA VAL A 126 -5.48 -4.74 -6.93
C VAL A 126 -5.89 -3.29 -6.63
N PHE A 127 -4.90 -2.48 -6.25
CA PHE A 127 -5.03 -1.07 -5.91
C PHE A 127 -4.99 -0.21 -7.16
N GLY A 128 -5.80 0.85 -7.14
CA GLY A 128 -5.91 1.79 -8.24
C GLY A 128 -6.89 1.25 -9.28
N LYS A 129 -7.62 2.16 -9.90
CA LYS A 129 -8.63 1.80 -10.90
C LYS A 129 -7.95 1.22 -12.13
N GLU A 130 -8.20 -0.05 -12.45
CA GLU A 130 -7.51 -0.71 -13.57
C GLU A 130 -7.98 -0.18 -14.94
N TRP A 131 -9.26 0.19 -15.06
CA TRP A 131 -9.87 0.67 -16.31
C TRP A 131 -10.64 1.96 -16.08
N ASN A 132 -10.70 2.86 -17.06
CA ASN A 132 -11.59 4.01 -16.92
C ASN A 132 -13.05 3.56 -17.02
N ASP A 133 -13.98 4.29 -16.39
CA ASP A 133 -15.40 3.93 -16.42
C ASP A 133 -15.94 3.87 -17.85
N ARG A 134 -15.54 4.83 -18.71
CA ARG A 134 -15.90 4.84 -20.13
C ARG A 134 -15.40 3.61 -20.90
N ASP A 135 -14.31 2.99 -20.45
CA ASP A 135 -13.69 1.86 -21.12
C ASP A 135 -14.43 0.54 -20.79
N MET A 136 -15.37 0.57 -19.85
CA MET A 136 -16.21 -0.57 -19.48
C MET A 136 -17.37 -0.79 -20.45
N LEU A 137 -17.76 0.22 -21.26
CA LEU A 137 -18.85 0.11 -22.22
C LEU A 137 -18.31 0.04 -23.65
N PRO A 138 -18.57 -1.04 -24.39
CA PRO A 138 -18.20 -1.11 -25.80
C PRO A 138 -18.90 -0.02 -26.62
N VAL A 139 -18.13 0.89 -27.23
CA VAL A 139 -18.70 1.84 -28.20
C VAL A 139 -19.33 1.13 -29.40
N MET A 140 -18.65 0.12 -29.93
CA MET A 140 -19.17 -0.79 -30.95
C MET A 140 -18.81 -2.23 -30.59
N MET A 141 -19.72 -3.17 -30.83
CA MET A 141 -19.49 -4.61 -30.66
C MET A 141 -20.39 -5.44 -31.58
N SER A 142 -20.02 -6.68 -31.86
CA SER A 142 -20.86 -7.60 -32.62
C SER A 142 -22.17 -7.93 -31.89
N VAL A 143 -23.20 -8.27 -32.66
CA VAL A 143 -24.51 -8.70 -32.09
C VAL A 143 -24.33 -9.93 -31.19
N ASP A 144 -23.48 -10.89 -31.60
CA ASP A 144 -23.22 -12.10 -30.81
C ASP A 144 -22.57 -11.75 -29.46
N GLU A 145 -21.57 -10.86 -29.44
CA GLU A 145 -20.92 -10.46 -28.19
C GLU A 145 -21.85 -9.61 -27.31
N PHE A 146 -22.75 -8.83 -27.90
CA PHE A 146 -23.78 -8.10 -27.16
C PHE A 146 -24.74 -9.07 -26.44
N GLU A 147 -25.17 -10.15 -27.09
CA GLU A 147 -25.98 -11.18 -26.43
C GLU A 147 -25.22 -11.90 -25.30
N VAL A 148 -23.91 -12.14 -25.48
CA VAL A 148 -23.04 -12.66 -24.41
C VAL A 148 -22.98 -11.70 -23.23
N LEU A 149 -22.83 -10.39 -23.49
CA LEU A 149 -22.86 -9.35 -22.46
C LEU A 149 -24.19 -9.37 -21.69
N LEU A 150 -25.32 -9.38 -22.40
CA LEU A 150 -26.66 -9.42 -21.79
C LEU A 150 -26.90 -10.69 -20.96
N ALA A 151 -26.40 -11.84 -21.43
CA ALA A 151 -26.53 -13.12 -20.75
C ALA A 151 -25.77 -13.14 -19.40
N GLY A 152 -24.69 -12.37 -19.27
CA GLY A 152 -23.94 -12.22 -18.03
C GLY A 152 -24.61 -11.32 -16.98
N LEU A 153 -25.59 -10.50 -17.37
CA LEU A 153 -26.28 -9.58 -16.46
C LEU A 153 -27.28 -10.33 -15.57
N ALA A 154 -27.35 -9.92 -14.30
CA ALA A 154 -28.17 -10.59 -13.29
C ALA A 154 -29.66 -10.23 -13.40
N LYS A 155 -30.00 -8.98 -13.74
CA LYS A 155 -31.39 -8.49 -13.76
C LYS A 155 -31.90 -8.17 -15.16
N GLU A 156 -33.19 -8.41 -15.41
CA GLU A 156 -33.81 -8.04 -16.69
C GLU A 156 -33.83 -6.51 -16.90
N SER A 157 -34.00 -5.72 -15.83
CA SER A 157 -33.94 -4.26 -15.92
C SER A 157 -32.59 -3.74 -16.41
N GLU A 158 -31.49 -4.43 -16.06
CA GLU A 158 -30.14 -4.10 -16.54
C GLU A 158 -30.02 -4.44 -18.03
N ARG A 159 -30.56 -5.59 -18.46
CA ARG A 159 -30.60 -5.99 -19.87
C ARG A 159 -31.39 -5.00 -20.72
N ASP A 160 -32.55 -4.58 -20.24
CA ASP A 160 -33.40 -3.61 -20.93
C ASP A 160 -32.73 -2.24 -21.03
N LEU A 161 -32.01 -1.81 -19.99
CA LEU A 161 -31.23 -0.57 -20.02
C LEU A 161 -30.17 -0.61 -21.12
N LEU A 162 -29.42 -1.71 -21.26
CA LEU A 162 -28.47 -1.86 -22.36
C LEU A 162 -29.18 -1.90 -23.73
N ARG A 163 -30.27 -2.66 -23.88
CA ARG A 163 -31.03 -2.71 -25.15
C ARG A 163 -31.58 -1.35 -25.58
N GLN A 164 -31.96 -0.49 -24.63
CA GLN A 164 -32.45 0.85 -24.93
C GLN A 164 -31.35 1.82 -25.36
N ASN A 165 -30.11 1.59 -24.91
CA ASN A 165 -28.98 2.48 -25.16
C ASN A 165 -28.04 1.99 -26.28
N TYR A 166 -28.26 0.79 -26.82
CA TYR A 166 -27.53 0.28 -27.99
C TYR A 166 -28.43 0.15 -29.21
N GLU A 167 -27.97 0.63 -30.36
CA GLU A 167 -28.68 0.53 -31.63
C GLU A 167 -27.97 -0.45 -32.57
N ARG A 168 -28.73 -1.37 -33.18
CA ARG A 168 -28.18 -2.32 -34.16
C ARG A 168 -27.97 -1.62 -35.50
N ILE A 169 -26.71 -1.49 -35.88
CA ILE A 169 -26.27 -0.88 -37.14
C ILE A 169 -25.86 -1.95 -38.16
N SER A 170 -26.24 -1.71 -39.42
CA SER A 170 -25.96 -2.58 -40.56
C SER A 170 -25.44 -1.75 -41.74
N LEU A 171 -24.78 -2.40 -42.69
CA LEU A 171 -24.28 -1.78 -43.92
C LEU A 171 -24.95 -2.40 -45.15
N ARG A 172 -25.44 -1.57 -46.06
CA ARG A 172 -25.98 -2.02 -47.37
C ARG A 172 -25.46 -1.15 -48.49
N LYS A 173 -25.60 -1.63 -49.73
CA LYS A 173 -25.38 -0.81 -50.92
C LYS A 173 -26.49 0.23 -51.05
N ARG A 174 -26.14 1.41 -51.52
CA ARG A 174 -27.06 2.54 -51.76
C ARG A 174 -28.10 2.18 -52.82
N GLU A 175 -29.35 2.53 -52.56
CA GLU A 175 -30.48 2.35 -53.48
C GLU A 175 -31.00 3.69 -54.00
N ALA A 176 -31.70 3.66 -55.14
CA ALA A 176 -32.30 4.85 -55.76
C ALA A 176 -33.48 5.37 -54.90
N GLY A 177 -33.17 6.21 -53.92
CA GLY A 177 -34.13 6.73 -52.93
C GLY A 177 -33.49 7.04 -51.57
N ASP A 178 -32.27 6.56 -51.31
CA ASP A 178 -31.54 6.93 -50.10
C ASP A 178 -31.18 8.44 -50.13
N PRO A 179 -31.35 9.16 -49.00
CA PRO A 179 -31.03 10.57 -48.91
C PRO A 179 -29.54 10.82 -49.04
N GLU A 180 -29.16 11.93 -49.67
CA GLU A 180 -27.78 12.38 -49.69
C GLU A 180 -27.36 12.83 -48.28
N ILE A 181 -26.27 12.26 -47.76
CA ILE A 181 -25.82 12.47 -46.39
C ILE A 181 -24.74 13.55 -46.37
N GLU A 182 -25.13 14.76 -45.98
CA GLU A 182 -24.19 15.87 -45.79
C GLU A 182 -23.83 16.04 -44.30
N LEU A 183 -22.54 15.86 -43.98
CA LEU A 183 -21.98 16.09 -42.66
C LEU A 183 -20.93 17.19 -42.71
N ALA A 184 -20.87 18.02 -41.66
CA ALA A 184 -19.88 19.08 -41.56
C ALA A 184 -18.46 18.49 -41.54
N ASP A 185 -17.54 19.13 -42.28
CA ASP A 185 -16.11 18.84 -42.34
C ASP A 185 -15.75 17.42 -42.80
N VAL A 186 -16.62 16.71 -43.51
CA VAL A 186 -16.33 15.37 -44.04
C VAL A 186 -17.15 15.03 -45.29
N ASP A 187 -16.49 14.47 -46.30
CA ASP A 187 -17.17 13.92 -47.49
C ASP A 187 -17.56 12.47 -47.23
N VAL A 188 -18.84 12.24 -46.91
CA VAL A 188 -19.38 10.91 -46.60
C VAL A 188 -19.40 10.01 -47.85
N ALA A 189 -19.59 10.59 -49.03
CA ALA A 189 -19.60 9.83 -50.29
C ALA A 189 -18.20 9.30 -50.62
N GLU A 190 -17.15 10.09 -50.37
CA GLU A 190 -15.76 9.63 -50.52
C GLU A 190 -15.41 8.54 -49.50
N LEU A 191 -15.89 8.67 -48.25
CA LEU A 191 -15.59 7.72 -47.17
C LEU A 191 -16.27 6.36 -47.34
N LEU A 192 -17.58 6.36 -47.62
CA LEU A 192 -18.39 5.14 -47.67
C LEU A 192 -18.55 4.58 -49.08
N GLY A 193 -18.27 5.37 -50.13
CA GLY A 193 -18.49 4.98 -51.52
C GLY A 193 -19.97 4.65 -51.78
N ASP A 194 -20.22 3.45 -52.30
CA ASP A 194 -21.57 2.96 -52.63
C ASP A 194 -22.33 2.39 -51.43
N PHE A 195 -21.83 2.56 -50.20
CA PHE A 195 -22.46 2.02 -49.00
C PHE A 195 -23.15 3.07 -48.14
N VAL A 196 -24.13 2.62 -47.36
CA VAL A 196 -24.93 3.43 -46.43
C VAL A 196 -25.20 2.63 -45.16
N PHE A 197 -25.10 3.29 -44.01
CA PHE A 197 -25.49 2.71 -42.72
C PHE A 197 -27.01 2.76 -42.57
N TYR A 198 -27.59 1.68 -42.07
CA TYR A 198 -29.04 1.61 -41.81
C TYR A 198 -29.35 0.76 -40.58
N VAL A 199 -30.59 0.84 -40.12
CA VAL A 199 -31.11 0.02 -39.02
C VAL A 199 -32.09 -0.98 -39.59
N LYS A 200 -31.82 -2.28 -39.38
CA LYS A 200 -32.65 -3.35 -39.93
C LYS A 200 -34.07 -3.30 -39.36
N GLY A 201 -35.07 -3.22 -40.24
CA GLY A 201 -36.48 -3.21 -39.85
C GLY A 201 -37.04 -1.83 -39.49
N LYS A 202 -36.27 -0.74 -39.69
CA LYS A 202 -36.72 0.64 -39.47
C LYS A 202 -36.47 1.48 -40.72
N ASP A 203 -37.52 2.10 -41.25
CA ASP A 203 -37.38 3.11 -42.30
C ASP A 203 -37.01 4.45 -41.65
N LEU A 204 -35.76 4.86 -41.85
CA LEU A 204 -35.23 6.10 -41.26
C LEU A 204 -35.62 7.30 -42.12
N SER A 205 -36.12 8.36 -41.49
CA SER A 205 -36.25 9.65 -42.15
C SER A 205 -34.88 10.20 -42.57
N ALA A 206 -34.84 11.16 -43.51
CA ALA A 206 -33.58 11.77 -43.95
C ALA A 206 -32.75 12.36 -42.79
N ARG A 207 -33.43 12.89 -41.77
CA ARG A 207 -32.80 13.38 -40.54
C ARG A 207 -32.21 12.24 -39.71
N GLU A 208 -32.97 11.17 -39.47
CA GLU A 208 -32.49 10.03 -38.67
C GLU A 208 -31.35 9.29 -39.38
N SER A 209 -31.40 9.15 -40.70
CA SER A 209 -30.30 8.58 -41.49
C SER A 209 -29.03 9.42 -41.35
N ARG A 210 -29.15 10.75 -41.46
CA ARG A 210 -28.02 11.66 -41.22
C ARG A 210 -27.47 11.53 -39.80
N ASP A 211 -28.34 11.48 -38.79
CA ASP A 211 -27.94 11.35 -37.39
C ASP A 211 -27.23 10.02 -37.12
N LEU A 212 -27.64 8.92 -37.75
CA LEU A 212 -26.98 7.61 -37.67
C LEU A 212 -25.57 7.64 -38.27
N HIS A 213 -25.42 8.19 -39.47
CA HIS A 213 -24.11 8.32 -40.12
C HIS A 213 -23.18 9.21 -39.29
N ALA A 214 -23.70 10.31 -38.74
CA ALA A 214 -22.97 11.16 -37.81
C ALA A 214 -22.55 10.41 -36.55
N ALA A 215 -23.43 9.57 -35.97
CA ALA A 215 -23.12 8.79 -34.79
C ALA A 215 -21.97 7.80 -35.03
N VAL A 216 -22.03 7.02 -36.11
CA VAL A 216 -20.95 6.06 -36.45
C VAL A 216 -19.63 6.78 -36.71
N ILE A 217 -19.64 7.83 -37.55
CA ILE A 217 -18.44 8.59 -37.90
C ILE A 217 -17.83 9.26 -36.67
N ASP A 218 -18.66 9.90 -35.84
CA ASP A 218 -18.17 10.55 -34.62
C ASP A 218 -17.64 9.54 -33.61
N SER A 219 -18.27 8.36 -33.47
CA SER A 219 -17.75 7.30 -32.61
C SER A 219 -16.34 6.86 -33.04
N VAL A 220 -16.05 6.79 -34.35
CA VAL A 220 -14.70 6.50 -34.84
C VAL A 220 -13.74 7.66 -34.54
N VAL A 221 -14.15 8.90 -34.80
CA VAL A 221 -13.30 10.09 -34.54
C VAL A 221 -13.00 10.26 -33.06
N GLU A 222 -13.98 10.08 -32.18
CA GLU A 222 -13.86 10.25 -30.73
C GLU A 222 -13.04 9.14 -30.07
N ASN A 223 -12.94 7.96 -30.71
CA ASN A 223 -12.26 6.78 -30.17
C ASN A 223 -11.04 6.35 -31.01
N ARG A 224 -10.46 7.26 -31.81
CA ARG A 224 -9.16 7.08 -32.46
C ARG A 224 -8.22 8.26 -32.20
N ARG A 225 -7.07 7.99 -31.58
CA ARG A 225 -6.12 9.00 -31.09
C ARG A 225 -5.50 9.84 -32.21
N GLU A 226 -5.31 9.28 -33.40
CA GLU A 226 -4.72 9.98 -34.53
C GLU A 226 -5.71 10.86 -35.31
N ILE A 227 -7.01 10.82 -34.97
CA ILE A 227 -8.05 11.58 -35.65
C ILE A 227 -8.59 12.68 -34.75
N GLU A 228 -8.01 13.88 -34.85
CA GLU A 228 -8.41 15.02 -33.99
C GLU A 228 -9.80 15.59 -34.33
N ARG A 229 -10.25 15.44 -35.58
CA ARG A 229 -11.50 16.00 -36.09
C ARG A 229 -11.95 15.30 -37.36
N ARG A 230 -13.24 15.40 -37.69
CA ARG A 230 -13.85 14.80 -38.89
C ARG A 230 -13.06 15.03 -40.18
N GLY A 231 -12.53 16.23 -40.42
CA GLY A 231 -11.78 16.55 -41.64
C GLY A 231 -10.45 15.80 -41.83
N ARG A 232 -9.96 15.10 -40.79
CA ARG A 232 -8.80 14.20 -40.88
C ARG A 232 -9.20 12.76 -41.20
N LEU A 233 -10.48 12.42 -41.16
CA LEU A 233 -10.98 11.09 -41.49
C LEU A 233 -10.75 10.80 -42.97
N ARG A 234 -10.31 9.59 -43.29
CA ARG A 234 -10.04 9.09 -44.64
C ARG A 234 -10.59 7.67 -44.74
N LYS A 235 -10.86 7.20 -45.96
CA LYS A 235 -11.45 5.88 -46.22
C LYS A 235 -10.71 4.75 -45.52
N HIS A 236 -9.37 4.74 -45.56
CA HIS A 236 -8.55 3.71 -44.90
C HIS A 236 -8.72 3.63 -43.38
N HIS A 237 -9.20 4.70 -42.73
CA HIS A 237 -9.52 4.64 -41.30
C HIS A 237 -10.79 3.81 -41.00
N LEU A 238 -11.69 3.66 -41.98
CA LEU A 238 -12.95 2.93 -41.86
C LEU A 238 -12.91 1.54 -42.50
N GLU A 239 -11.81 1.14 -43.13
CA GLU A 239 -11.73 -0.14 -43.87
C GLU A 239 -12.11 -1.35 -43.01
N SER A 240 -11.50 -1.55 -41.83
CA SER A 240 -11.83 -2.70 -40.96
C SER A 240 -13.28 -2.65 -40.44
N LEU A 241 -13.81 -1.46 -40.14
CA LEU A 241 -15.21 -1.29 -39.75
C LEU A 241 -16.17 -1.68 -40.90
N LEU A 242 -15.89 -1.23 -42.12
CA LEU A 242 -16.70 -1.55 -43.29
C LEU A 242 -16.63 -3.03 -43.66
N GLU A 243 -15.45 -3.65 -43.57
CA GLU A 243 -15.28 -5.09 -43.75
C GLU A 243 -16.10 -5.86 -42.71
N THR A 244 -15.99 -5.49 -41.43
CA THR A 244 -16.77 -6.12 -40.36
C THR A 244 -18.27 -5.99 -40.59
N LEU A 245 -18.74 -4.80 -40.98
CA LEU A 245 -20.16 -4.55 -41.24
C LEU A 245 -20.71 -5.21 -42.52
N GLN A 246 -19.84 -5.65 -43.43
CA GLN A 246 -20.24 -6.48 -44.58
C GLN A 246 -20.47 -7.93 -44.18
N GLU A 247 -19.81 -8.41 -43.12
CA GLU A 247 -19.93 -9.78 -42.63
C GLU A 247 -21.00 -9.92 -41.53
N THR A 248 -21.13 -8.93 -40.66
CA THR A 248 -22.06 -8.96 -39.51
C THR A 248 -22.62 -7.57 -39.18
N ASP A 249 -23.75 -7.55 -38.49
CA ASP A 249 -24.25 -6.33 -37.86
C ASP A 249 -23.47 -6.03 -36.58
N LEU A 250 -23.41 -4.75 -36.20
CA LEU A 250 -22.82 -4.29 -34.95
C LEU A 250 -23.87 -3.59 -34.08
N MET A 251 -23.65 -3.60 -32.77
CA MET A 251 -24.37 -2.78 -31.79
C MET A 251 -23.55 -1.53 -31.52
N LEU A 252 -24.16 -0.35 -31.69
CA LEU A 252 -23.56 0.96 -31.45
C LEU A 252 -24.11 1.56 -30.16
N LEU A 253 -23.23 1.97 -29.26
CA LEU A 253 -23.60 2.70 -28.05
C LEU A 253 -24.13 4.10 -28.41
N GLY A 254 -25.31 4.44 -27.90
CA GLY A 254 -25.93 5.73 -28.09
C GLY A 254 -25.09 6.88 -27.55
N ARG A 255 -25.12 8.04 -28.19
CA ARG A 255 -24.31 9.21 -27.79
C ARG A 255 -24.99 10.14 -26.78
N ARG A 256 -26.29 9.96 -26.54
CA ARG A 256 -27.11 10.81 -25.66
C ARG A 256 -27.59 10.03 -24.44
N ILE A 257 -26.67 9.39 -23.75
CA ILE A 257 -26.94 8.63 -22.54
C ILE A 257 -26.89 9.59 -21.35
N THR A 258 -27.84 9.49 -20.43
CA THR A 258 -27.77 10.28 -19.21
C THR A 258 -26.61 9.79 -18.34
N LYS A 259 -26.03 10.66 -17.50
CA LYS A 259 -24.95 10.24 -16.60
C LYS A 259 -25.39 9.06 -15.70
N TRP A 260 -26.64 9.10 -15.23
CA TRP A 260 -27.18 8.08 -14.34
C TRP A 260 -27.30 6.71 -15.04
N ASP A 261 -27.84 6.67 -16.27
CA ASP A 261 -27.92 5.43 -17.06
C ASP A 261 -26.54 4.88 -17.40
N SER A 262 -25.56 5.75 -17.70
CA SER A 262 -24.18 5.34 -17.95
C SER A 262 -23.56 4.71 -16.70
N ASP A 263 -23.72 5.32 -15.53
CA ASP A 263 -23.18 4.82 -14.26
C ASP A 263 -23.81 3.45 -13.92
N ASP A 264 -25.12 3.30 -14.13
CA ASP A 264 -25.85 2.04 -13.91
C ASP A 264 -25.43 0.93 -14.87
N MET A 265 -25.27 1.23 -16.16
CA MET A 265 -24.76 0.26 -17.13
C MET A 265 -23.34 -0.18 -16.76
N ILE A 266 -22.46 0.74 -16.40
CA ILE A 266 -21.07 0.42 -16.02
C ILE A 266 -21.03 -0.46 -14.78
N ALA A 267 -21.87 -0.18 -13.78
CA ALA A 267 -22.01 -1.01 -12.59
C ALA A 267 -22.50 -2.42 -12.94
N ALA A 268 -23.50 -2.54 -13.82
CA ALA A 268 -24.04 -3.83 -14.25
C ALA A 268 -23.01 -4.66 -15.04
N VAL A 269 -22.29 -4.04 -15.97
CA VAL A 269 -21.22 -4.69 -16.77
C VAL A 269 -20.05 -5.13 -15.88
N ARG A 270 -19.67 -4.33 -14.87
CA ARG A 270 -18.65 -4.72 -13.90
C ARG A 270 -19.09 -5.93 -13.07
N ALA A 271 -20.33 -5.91 -12.59
CA ALA A 271 -20.90 -6.99 -11.77
C ALA A 271 -21.07 -8.31 -12.54
N SER A 272 -21.25 -8.27 -13.87
CA SER A 272 -21.31 -9.49 -14.70
C SER A 272 -19.95 -10.15 -14.93
N GLY A 273 -18.85 -9.48 -14.56
CA GLY A 273 -17.49 -9.96 -14.84
C GLY A 273 -17.09 -9.81 -16.31
N TYR A 274 -17.83 -9.00 -17.09
CA TYR A 274 -17.49 -8.76 -18.48
C TYR A 274 -16.22 -7.90 -18.58
N SER A 275 -15.14 -8.50 -19.08
CA SER A 275 -13.81 -7.90 -19.04
C SER A 275 -13.59 -6.88 -20.17
N PRO A 276 -12.96 -5.71 -19.89
CA PRO A 276 -12.48 -4.79 -20.91
C PRO A 276 -11.51 -5.41 -21.94
N LEU A 277 -10.89 -6.55 -21.63
CA LEU A 277 -10.09 -7.32 -22.60
C LEU A 277 -10.93 -7.82 -23.79
N ARG A 278 -12.22 -8.15 -23.57
CA ARG A 278 -13.14 -8.50 -24.66
C ARG A 278 -13.44 -7.29 -25.52
N ILE A 279 -13.62 -6.13 -24.89
CA ILE A 279 -13.87 -4.84 -25.55
C ILE A 279 -12.73 -4.48 -26.48
N GLN A 280 -11.47 -4.73 -26.09
CA GLN A 280 -10.32 -4.49 -26.97
C GLN A 280 -10.40 -5.26 -28.29
N LYS A 281 -10.94 -6.48 -28.27
CA LYS A 281 -11.08 -7.29 -29.49
C LYS A 281 -12.17 -6.70 -30.40
N GLU A 282 -13.31 -6.35 -29.83
CA GLU A 282 -14.43 -5.75 -30.56
C GLU A 282 -14.05 -4.37 -31.14
N HIS A 283 -13.37 -3.53 -30.36
CA HIS A 283 -12.91 -2.22 -30.80
C HIS A 283 -11.91 -2.32 -31.95
N LYS A 284 -10.95 -3.25 -31.88
CA LYS A 284 -10.03 -3.52 -33.00
C LYS A 284 -10.78 -3.92 -34.27
N ALA A 285 -11.79 -4.78 -34.17
CA ALA A 285 -12.61 -5.17 -35.34
C ALA A 285 -13.38 -3.98 -35.91
N ALA A 286 -13.92 -3.12 -35.05
CA ALA A 286 -14.66 -1.92 -35.40
C ALA A 286 -13.80 -0.70 -35.80
N SER A 287 -12.50 -0.86 -36.08
CA SER A 287 -11.55 0.24 -36.34
C SER A 287 -11.43 1.28 -35.21
N LEU A 288 -11.64 0.90 -33.95
CA LEU A 288 -11.51 1.79 -32.78
C LEU A 288 -10.23 1.48 -32.00
N ASP A 289 -9.67 2.48 -31.32
CA ASP A 289 -8.53 2.26 -30.44
C ASP A 289 -8.97 1.38 -29.26
N PRO A 290 -8.26 0.26 -29.00
CA PRO A 290 -8.58 -0.59 -27.88
C PRO A 290 -8.38 0.16 -26.55
N PRO A 291 -9.28 0.01 -25.57
CA PRO A 291 -9.06 0.56 -24.25
C PRO A 291 -7.76 -0.03 -23.66
N ALA A 292 -6.96 0.82 -23.03
CA ALA A 292 -5.74 0.44 -22.36
C ALA A 292 -5.92 0.50 -20.84
N PRO A 293 -5.39 -0.46 -20.07
CA PRO A 293 -5.45 -0.41 -18.63
C PRO A 293 -4.63 0.78 -18.11
N ARG A 294 -5.08 1.35 -16.99
CA ARG A 294 -4.32 2.39 -16.30
C ARG A 294 -3.02 1.81 -15.78
N LEU A 295 -1.95 2.58 -15.94
CA LEU A 295 -0.64 2.17 -15.46
C LEU A 295 -0.50 2.27 -13.95
N GLU A 296 -1.27 3.11 -13.28
CA GLU A 296 -1.21 3.35 -11.83
C GLU A 296 -1.99 2.26 -11.06
N VAL A 297 -1.54 1.01 -11.20
CA VAL A 297 -2.15 -0.17 -10.60
C VAL A 297 -1.10 -0.97 -9.83
N PHE A 298 -1.43 -1.41 -8.62
CA PHE A 298 -0.53 -2.16 -7.74
C PHE A 298 -1.22 -3.44 -7.28
N LYS A 299 -0.53 -4.58 -7.30
CA LYS A 299 -1.06 -5.83 -6.74
C LYS A 299 -0.29 -6.22 -5.49
N ILE A 300 -1.01 -6.41 -4.40
CA ILE A 300 -0.40 -6.68 -3.09
C ILE A 300 -1.16 -7.83 -2.42
N PRO A 301 -0.50 -8.98 -2.19
CA PRO A 301 -1.07 -10.07 -1.42
C PRO A 301 -1.06 -9.79 0.08
N LEU A 302 -2.09 -10.23 0.78
CA LEU A 302 -2.18 -10.24 2.23
C LEU A 302 -2.64 -11.61 2.72
N ILE A 303 -1.85 -12.23 3.58
CA ILE A 303 -2.12 -13.55 4.12
C ILE A 303 -2.37 -13.45 5.62
N TYR A 304 -3.49 -14.00 6.05
CA TYR A 304 -3.80 -14.24 7.46
C TYR A 304 -3.70 -15.74 7.75
N ARG A 305 -2.96 -16.14 8.79
CA ARG A 305 -2.88 -17.54 9.23
C ARG A 305 -2.94 -17.68 10.74
N LEU A 306 -3.61 -18.72 11.21
CA LEU A 306 -3.59 -19.13 12.61
C LEU A 306 -2.36 -19.99 12.87
N ALA A 307 -1.58 -19.64 13.90
CA ALA A 307 -0.37 -20.36 14.31
C ALA A 307 -0.35 -20.53 15.83
N GLY A 308 -0.91 -21.65 16.31
CA GLY A 308 -1.16 -21.85 17.74
C GLY A 308 -2.05 -20.73 18.28
N GLU A 309 -1.61 -20.07 19.35
CA GLU A 309 -2.30 -18.95 19.97
C GLU A 309 -2.12 -17.59 19.27
N ASN A 310 -1.47 -17.56 18.10
CA ASN A 310 -1.16 -16.34 17.37
C ASN A 310 -1.91 -16.20 16.04
N LEU A 311 -2.20 -14.96 15.66
CA LEU A 311 -2.49 -14.58 14.28
C LEU A 311 -1.18 -14.16 13.59
N LEU A 312 -0.86 -14.79 12.48
CA LEU A 312 0.19 -14.35 11.56
C LEU A 312 -0.42 -13.54 10.43
N VAL A 313 0.21 -12.39 10.16
CA VAL A 313 -0.13 -11.49 9.06
C VAL A 313 1.11 -11.36 8.19
N GLU A 314 0.98 -11.69 6.91
CA GLU A 314 2.12 -11.83 6.00
C GLU A 314 1.84 -11.20 4.64
N ILE A 315 2.82 -10.47 4.12
CA ILE A 315 2.85 -9.98 2.75
C ILE A 315 4.06 -10.64 2.07
N PRO A 316 3.81 -11.62 1.18
CA PRO A 316 4.87 -12.20 0.37
C PRO A 316 5.49 -11.14 -0.55
N GLY A 317 6.75 -10.77 -0.29
CA GLY A 317 7.39 -9.63 -0.97
C GLY A 317 7.61 -9.87 -2.47
N GLY A 318 7.90 -11.12 -2.84
CA GLY A 318 8.11 -11.53 -4.24
C GLY A 318 6.85 -11.52 -5.10
N ASP A 319 5.66 -11.51 -4.49
CA ASP A 319 4.36 -11.49 -5.17
C ASP A 319 3.80 -10.06 -5.32
N ILE A 320 4.52 -9.04 -4.83
CA ILE A 320 4.11 -7.63 -4.98
C ILE A 320 4.38 -7.18 -6.41
N GLU A 321 3.34 -6.78 -7.14
CA GLU A 321 3.45 -6.22 -8.48
C GLU A 321 3.17 -4.72 -8.46
N PHE A 322 4.05 -3.93 -9.08
CA PHE A 322 3.84 -2.50 -9.27
C PHE A 322 4.52 -2.01 -10.54
N PRO A 323 4.12 -0.84 -11.06
CA PRO A 323 4.53 -0.40 -12.40
C PRO A 323 5.99 0.07 -12.41
N LEU A 324 6.87 -0.77 -12.93
CA LEU A 324 8.30 -0.54 -13.08
C LEU A 324 8.68 -0.46 -14.56
N GLU A 325 9.20 0.70 -14.99
CA GLU A 325 9.60 0.96 -16.38
C GLU A 325 8.55 0.60 -17.45
N VAL A 326 7.27 0.75 -17.11
CA VAL A 326 6.16 0.47 -18.02
C VAL A 326 6.03 1.55 -19.07
N THR A 327 5.60 1.19 -20.28
CA THR A 327 5.43 2.15 -21.38
C THR A 327 4.06 2.83 -21.29
N ASP A 328 4.06 4.16 -21.24
CA ASP A 328 2.85 4.97 -21.28
C ASP A 328 2.25 5.06 -22.69
N GLU A 329 1.07 5.67 -22.76
CA GLU A 329 0.34 5.88 -24.01
C GLU A 329 1.13 6.67 -25.08
N LYS A 330 2.18 7.38 -24.68
CA LYS A 330 3.05 8.19 -25.55
C LYS A 330 4.35 7.46 -25.92
N GLY A 331 4.50 6.19 -25.54
CA GLY A 331 5.73 5.42 -25.78
C GLY A 331 6.86 5.73 -24.80
N THR A 332 6.61 6.50 -23.74
CA THR A 332 7.60 6.88 -22.74
C THR A 332 7.64 5.85 -21.61
N ARG A 333 8.84 5.45 -21.16
CA ARG A 333 8.97 4.59 -19.98
C ARG A 333 8.72 5.40 -18.72
N VAL A 334 7.78 4.94 -17.90
CA VAL A 334 7.39 5.56 -16.63
C VAL A 334 7.41 4.54 -15.50
N THR A 335 7.67 5.01 -14.29
CA THR A 335 7.76 4.16 -13.09
C THR A 335 6.93 4.80 -11.98
N TYR A 336 6.18 3.96 -11.27
CA TYR A 336 5.37 4.32 -10.11
C TYR A 336 5.93 3.56 -8.89
N PRO A 337 7.01 4.05 -8.26
CA PRO A 337 7.68 3.29 -7.21
C PRO A 337 6.81 3.19 -5.95
N LEU A 338 6.57 1.96 -5.50
CA LEU A 338 5.89 1.65 -4.25
C LEU A 338 6.85 1.86 -3.06
N TYR A 339 6.61 2.90 -2.27
CA TYR A 339 7.49 3.30 -1.17
C TYR A 339 7.20 2.50 0.11
N THR A 340 5.98 2.59 0.64
CA THR A 340 5.62 1.91 1.90
C THR A 340 4.28 1.19 1.84
N ILE A 341 4.14 0.15 2.67
CA ILE A 341 2.89 -0.53 2.96
C ILE A 341 2.67 -0.53 4.48
N LYS A 342 1.60 0.11 4.93
CA LYS A 342 1.10 0.04 6.32
C LYS A 342 0.09 -1.09 6.44
N VAL A 343 0.34 -2.00 7.38
CA VAL A 343 -0.42 -3.25 7.54
C VAL A 343 -1.33 -3.16 8.74
N LEU A 344 -2.60 -3.52 8.54
CA LEU A 344 -3.64 -3.53 9.57
C LEU A 344 -3.64 -2.28 10.46
N PRO A 345 -3.71 -1.07 9.87
CA PRO A 345 -3.53 0.19 10.59
C PRO A 345 -4.53 0.42 11.73
N TYR A 346 -5.64 -0.33 11.76
CA TYR A 346 -6.72 -0.20 12.73
C TYR A 346 -7.00 -1.47 13.54
N PHE A 347 -6.11 -2.46 13.50
CA PHE A 347 -6.32 -3.70 14.24
C PHE A 347 -6.35 -3.42 15.74
N GLY A 348 -7.41 -3.88 16.40
CA GLY A 348 -7.62 -3.68 17.84
C GLY A 348 -7.72 -2.20 18.25
N ALA A 349 -8.02 -1.29 17.32
CA ALA A 349 -8.09 0.14 17.58
C ALA A 349 -9.07 0.46 18.72
N ALA A 350 -8.68 1.41 19.56
CA ALA A 350 -9.43 1.76 20.76
C ALA A 350 -10.15 3.12 20.63
N GLY A 351 -11.44 3.16 20.96
CA GLY A 351 -12.27 4.34 20.86
C GLY A 351 -11.98 5.41 21.92
N VAL A 352 -12.70 6.54 21.82
CA VAL A 352 -12.55 7.70 22.72
C VAL A 352 -12.97 7.45 24.17
N ASN A 353 -13.77 6.41 24.42
CA ASN A 353 -14.27 6.06 25.76
C ASN A 353 -13.46 4.92 26.41
N GLU A 354 -12.46 4.37 25.71
CA GLU A 354 -11.66 3.26 26.22
C GLU A 354 -10.42 3.77 26.97
N GLU A 355 -10.10 3.07 28.06
CA GLU A 355 -8.91 3.34 28.87
C GLU A 355 -7.81 2.31 28.59
N GLY A 356 -6.55 2.75 28.67
CA GLY A 356 -5.40 1.90 28.42
C GLY A 356 -4.22 2.68 27.85
N TYR A 357 -3.38 2.01 27.07
CA TYR A 357 -2.20 2.62 26.45
C TYR A 357 -1.72 1.85 25.23
N ILE A 358 -0.97 2.55 24.38
CA ILE A 358 -0.15 1.97 23.32
C ILE A 358 1.24 1.66 23.91
N PHE A 359 1.71 0.44 23.70
CA PHE A 359 3.03 -0.05 24.09
C PHE A 359 4.00 0.10 22.92
N VAL A 360 5.06 0.89 23.09
CA VAL A 360 6.07 1.13 22.06
C VAL A 360 7.50 0.96 22.59
N PRO A 361 8.44 0.47 21.76
CA PRO A 361 9.81 0.16 22.16
C PRO A 361 10.76 1.36 21.98
N ASP A 362 10.34 2.57 22.38
CA ASP A 362 11.17 3.78 22.31
C ASP A 362 12.26 3.72 23.38
N GLY A 363 13.51 3.48 22.96
CA GLY A 363 14.64 3.23 23.86
C GLY A 363 14.45 1.97 24.71
N SER A 364 14.34 2.13 26.03
CA SER A 364 14.03 1.03 26.96
C SER A 364 12.53 0.65 27.00
N GLY A 365 11.69 1.41 26.30
CA GLY A 365 10.23 1.24 26.26
C GLY A 365 9.48 2.47 26.75
N ALA A 366 8.33 2.75 26.15
CA ALA A 366 7.44 3.84 26.52
C ALA A 366 5.97 3.43 26.36
N LEU A 367 5.10 4.11 27.13
CA LEU A 367 3.65 3.97 27.05
C LEU A 367 3.02 5.27 26.59
N ILE A 368 2.12 5.19 25.62
CA ILE A 368 1.30 6.33 25.18
C ILE A 368 -0.12 6.08 25.66
N ASN A 369 -0.52 6.77 26.73
CA ASN A 369 -1.88 6.64 27.26
C ASN A 369 -2.92 7.00 26.19
N LEU A 370 -3.97 6.19 26.07
CA LEU A 370 -5.09 6.45 25.16
C LEU A 370 -5.76 7.77 25.53
N ASN A 371 -6.29 8.47 24.53
CA ASN A 371 -7.15 9.65 24.75
C ASN A 371 -6.49 10.77 25.58
N ASN A 372 -5.15 10.88 25.57
CA ASN A 372 -4.38 11.82 26.40
C ASN A 372 -4.50 13.32 26.00
N GLY A 373 -5.33 13.65 25.00
CA GLY A 373 -5.59 15.01 24.54
C GLY A 373 -4.45 15.69 23.75
N LYS A 374 -3.31 15.03 23.52
CA LYS A 374 -2.15 15.61 22.81
C LYS A 374 -2.29 15.53 21.28
N THR A 375 -3.42 16.00 20.74
CA THR A 375 -3.70 15.98 19.29
C THR A 375 -2.85 16.96 18.49
N TYR A 376 -2.22 17.94 19.14
CA TYR A 376 -1.28 18.87 18.53
C TYR A 376 0.13 18.29 18.32
N ALA A 377 0.46 17.18 18.99
CA ALA A 377 1.76 16.52 18.86
C ALA A 377 1.80 15.64 17.61
N THR A 378 2.99 15.47 17.04
CA THR A 378 3.21 14.51 15.95
C THR A 378 2.95 13.09 16.46
N ALA A 379 2.28 12.25 15.66
CA ALA A 379 2.14 10.83 15.98
C ALA A 379 3.50 10.17 16.14
N TYR A 380 3.54 9.14 16.98
CA TYR A 380 4.72 8.32 17.15
C TYR A 380 5.01 7.59 15.83
N SER A 381 6.21 7.77 15.30
CA SER A 381 6.71 7.05 14.13
C SER A 381 8.22 6.92 14.26
N GLN A 382 8.71 5.70 14.41
CA GLN A 382 10.14 5.40 14.51
C GLN A 382 10.48 4.13 13.74
N ARG A 383 11.66 4.13 13.10
CA ARG A 383 12.20 2.97 12.40
C ARG A 383 12.80 1.97 13.39
N ILE A 384 12.49 0.70 13.22
CA ILE A 384 13.06 -0.39 14.01
C ILE A 384 14.54 -0.52 13.63
N TYR A 385 15.42 -0.65 14.63
CA TYR A 385 16.88 -0.66 14.50
C TYR A 385 17.51 0.66 14.04
N GLY A 386 16.75 1.76 14.02
CA GLY A 386 17.27 3.10 13.76
C GLY A 386 17.48 3.42 12.28
N ASN A 387 18.24 4.48 12.03
CA ASN A 387 18.46 5.00 10.68
C ASN A 387 19.48 4.16 9.91
N ASP A 388 19.27 4.10 8.60
CA ASP A 388 20.22 3.50 7.69
C ASP A 388 21.31 4.54 7.33
N PHE A 389 22.49 4.37 7.92
CA PHE A 389 23.63 5.27 7.73
C PHE A 389 24.29 5.19 6.35
N SER A 390 23.81 4.31 5.45
CA SER A 390 24.18 4.39 4.03
C SER A 390 23.56 5.61 3.34
N PHE A 391 22.42 6.09 3.86
CA PHE A 391 21.86 7.39 3.50
C PHE A 391 22.60 8.49 4.27
N GLY A 392 22.88 9.62 3.62
CA GLY A 392 23.64 10.71 4.25
C GLY A 392 23.07 11.13 5.62
N ARG A 393 23.95 11.52 6.54
CA ARG A 393 23.54 12.00 7.88
C ARG A 393 22.54 13.16 7.73
N LEU A 394 21.31 12.95 8.16
CA LEU A 394 20.40 14.07 8.48
C LEU A 394 21.03 14.85 9.63
N ALA A 395 21.13 16.16 9.47
CA ALA A 395 21.58 17.05 10.53
C ALA A 395 20.63 16.93 11.73
N ASP A 396 21.20 16.65 12.90
CA ASP A 396 20.57 16.65 14.22
C ASP A 396 19.10 16.22 14.25
N GLU A 397 18.84 14.90 14.20
CA GLU A 397 17.57 14.41 14.74
C GLU A 397 17.54 14.72 16.24
N ALA A 398 16.45 15.37 16.68
CA ALA A 398 16.14 15.56 18.09
C ALA A 398 16.35 14.26 18.87
N THR A 399 16.76 14.36 20.14
CA THR A 399 17.01 13.30 21.13
C THR A 399 15.94 12.19 21.15
N LYS A 400 15.92 11.34 20.13
CA LYS A 400 15.07 10.15 19.99
C LYS A 400 15.97 8.96 20.24
N THR A 401 15.53 8.07 21.11
CA THR A 401 16.30 6.87 21.41
C THR A 401 16.02 5.84 20.33
N GLN A 402 17.03 5.08 19.93
CA GLN A 402 16.87 4.04 18.92
C GLN A 402 15.93 2.93 19.41
N VAL A 403 15.04 2.47 18.54
CA VAL A 403 14.23 1.27 18.76
C VAL A 403 15.09 0.03 18.55
N PHE A 404 15.24 -0.78 19.59
CA PHE A 404 16.01 -2.04 19.51
C PHE A 404 15.14 -3.28 19.38
N LEU A 405 13.85 -3.20 19.71
CA LEU A 405 12.97 -4.36 19.77
C LEU A 405 11.83 -4.22 18.75
N PRO A 406 11.63 -5.22 17.87
CA PRO A 406 10.56 -5.21 16.88
C PRO A 406 9.19 -5.59 17.48
N VAL A 407 8.79 -4.95 18.58
CA VAL A 407 7.56 -5.28 19.31
C VAL A 407 6.74 -4.03 19.59
N PHE A 408 5.42 -4.12 19.46
CA PHE A 408 4.48 -3.06 19.85
C PHE A 408 3.18 -3.70 20.33
N GLY A 409 2.27 -2.91 20.91
CA GLY A 409 0.99 -3.45 21.37
C GLY A 409 0.02 -2.36 21.78
N LEU A 410 -1.20 -2.77 22.12
CA LEU A 410 -2.24 -1.89 22.63
C LEU A 410 -3.01 -2.62 23.73
N LYS A 411 -3.26 -1.91 24.82
CA LYS A 411 -4.15 -2.31 25.91
C LYS A 411 -5.43 -1.47 25.84
N ARG A 412 -6.60 -2.11 25.95
CA ARG A 412 -7.91 -1.47 26.16
C ARG A 412 -8.70 -2.24 27.21
N GLY A 413 -9.09 -1.58 28.30
CA GLY A 413 -9.76 -2.25 29.43
C GLY A 413 -8.92 -3.41 29.98
N ASP A 414 -9.47 -4.62 29.97
CA ASP A 414 -8.82 -5.87 30.41
C ASP A 414 -8.26 -6.72 29.27
N ASP A 415 -8.29 -6.20 28.04
CA ASP A 415 -7.82 -6.90 26.85
C ASP A 415 -6.59 -6.20 26.27
N ALA A 416 -5.62 -6.98 25.81
CA ALA A 416 -4.45 -6.44 25.15
C ALA A 416 -3.97 -7.36 24.01
N PHE A 417 -3.32 -6.77 23.01
CA PHE A 417 -2.55 -7.52 22.03
C PHE A 417 -1.10 -7.06 22.02
N VAL A 418 -0.21 -7.98 21.66
CA VAL A 418 1.20 -7.74 21.41
C VAL A 418 1.54 -8.20 20.01
N ALA A 419 2.19 -7.35 19.23
CA ALA A 419 2.57 -7.60 17.86
C ALA A 419 4.10 -7.59 17.73
N ILE A 420 4.63 -8.62 17.08
CA ILE A 420 6.07 -8.82 16.86
C ILE A 420 6.32 -8.82 15.36
N VAL A 421 7.20 -7.94 14.87
CA VAL A 421 7.63 -7.93 13.47
C VAL A 421 8.71 -8.99 13.29
N GLU A 422 8.34 -10.15 12.75
CA GLU A 422 9.24 -11.30 12.59
C GLU A 422 10.16 -11.19 11.37
N GLN A 423 9.64 -10.67 10.26
CA GLN A 423 10.36 -10.50 8.99
C GLN A 423 10.16 -9.08 8.45
N GLY A 424 11.19 -8.55 7.79
CA GLY A 424 11.21 -7.16 7.32
C GLY A 424 11.42 -6.11 8.42
N ALA A 425 11.81 -6.51 9.63
CA ALA A 425 11.95 -5.61 10.78
C ALA A 425 12.91 -4.42 10.52
N SER A 426 14.04 -4.62 9.82
CA SER A 426 14.98 -3.53 9.47
C SER A 426 14.42 -2.49 8.49
N LEU A 427 13.33 -2.83 7.80
CA LEU A 427 12.61 -1.97 6.87
C LEU A 427 11.30 -1.46 7.47
N ALA A 428 11.00 -1.76 8.73
CA ALA A 428 9.74 -1.43 9.36
C ALA A 428 9.81 -0.17 10.23
N ARG A 429 8.69 0.54 10.30
CA ARG A 429 8.40 1.60 11.26
C ARG A 429 7.21 1.21 12.12
N ILE A 430 7.28 1.54 13.40
CA ILE A 430 6.15 1.42 14.31
C ILE A 430 5.46 2.79 14.35
N ASN A 431 4.16 2.81 14.03
CA ASN A 431 3.35 4.01 14.00
C ASN A 431 2.28 3.92 15.08
N GLY A 432 2.23 4.90 15.99
CA GLY A 432 1.25 5.00 17.06
C GLY A 432 0.57 6.37 17.06
N ASP A 433 -0.74 6.40 17.16
CA ASP A 433 -1.53 7.63 17.15
C ASP A 433 -2.67 7.61 18.17
N VAL A 434 -3.00 8.78 18.72
CA VAL A 434 -4.09 8.95 19.67
C VAL A 434 -5.37 9.39 18.97
N ALA A 435 -6.51 9.02 19.56
CA ALA A 435 -7.81 9.46 19.06
C ALA A 435 -7.92 10.99 19.07
N GLY A 436 -8.65 11.53 18.10
CA GLY A 436 -8.90 12.97 17.97
C GLY A 436 -7.97 13.71 17.02
N ARG A 437 -6.81 13.11 16.64
CA ARG A 437 -5.85 13.77 15.73
C ARG A 437 -6.22 13.60 14.27
N THR A 438 -6.37 12.36 13.82
CA THR A 438 -6.68 12.04 12.41
C THR A 438 -8.03 11.34 12.25
N ASN A 439 -8.46 10.61 13.28
CA ASN A 439 -9.72 9.88 13.37
C ASN A 439 -10.11 9.75 14.86
N SER A 440 -11.27 9.16 15.16
CA SER A 440 -11.77 8.99 16.53
C SER A 440 -11.19 7.77 17.28
N TYR A 441 -10.10 7.18 16.80
CA TYR A 441 -9.50 5.99 17.38
C TYR A 441 -8.02 6.15 17.71
N ASN A 442 -7.61 5.47 18.78
CA ASN A 442 -6.22 5.24 19.10
C ASN A 442 -5.74 4.02 18.33
N THR A 443 -4.60 4.13 17.65
CA THR A 443 -4.14 3.12 16.69
C THR A 443 -2.66 2.87 16.85
N VAL A 444 -2.24 1.63 16.61
CA VAL A 444 -0.84 1.25 16.50
C VAL A 444 -0.68 0.20 15.41
N GLY A 445 0.37 0.30 14.61
CA GLY A 445 0.63 -0.65 13.53
C GLY A 445 2.01 -0.49 12.92
N ALA A 446 2.40 -1.49 12.11
CA ALA A 446 3.66 -1.48 11.39
C ALA A 446 3.48 -0.92 9.97
N GLU A 447 4.47 -0.13 9.52
CA GLU A 447 4.65 0.29 8.14
C GLU A 447 5.97 -0.28 7.61
N PHE A 448 5.94 -1.00 6.50
CA PHE A 448 7.11 -1.55 5.85
C PHE A 448 7.54 -0.68 4.67
N ILE A 449 8.84 -0.40 4.58
CA ILE A 449 9.47 0.25 3.43
C ILE A 449 9.78 -0.84 2.40
N VAL A 450 9.08 -0.80 1.26
CA VAL A 450 9.24 -1.77 0.17
C VAL A 450 10.38 -1.36 -0.77
N MET A 451 10.40 -0.08 -1.13
CA MET A 451 11.45 0.51 -1.94
C MET A 451 12.04 1.70 -1.19
N ALA A 452 13.30 1.59 -0.77
CA ALA A 452 13.95 2.70 -0.09
C ALA A 452 14.13 3.89 -1.03
N MET A 453 14.09 5.09 -0.45
CA MET A 453 14.27 6.34 -1.16
C MET A 453 15.35 7.16 -0.47
N GLY A 454 16.29 7.69 -1.24
CA GLY A 454 17.26 8.70 -0.82
C GLY A 454 16.93 10.07 -1.41
N GLN A 455 17.54 11.11 -0.86
CA GLN A 455 17.48 12.45 -1.43
C GLN A 455 18.87 12.87 -1.91
N ILE A 456 18.95 13.32 -3.16
CA ILE A 456 20.17 13.96 -3.68
C ILE A 456 19.90 15.45 -3.81
N SER A 457 20.85 16.23 -3.28
CA SER A 457 20.89 17.67 -3.44
C SER A 457 21.63 18.00 -4.73
N MET A 458 20.96 18.68 -5.67
CA MET A 458 21.63 19.18 -6.87
C MET A 458 22.05 20.64 -6.65
N PRO A 459 23.34 20.98 -6.86
CA PRO A 459 23.79 22.36 -6.75
C PRO A 459 23.18 23.21 -7.88
N GLY A 460 22.52 24.30 -7.52
CA GLY A 460 21.87 25.26 -8.40
C GLY A 460 21.57 26.58 -7.68
N GLU A 461 20.93 27.53 -8.36
CA GLU A 461 20.53 28.83 -7.79
C GLU A 461 19.54 28.65 -6.62
N ASP A 462 18.68 27.63 -6.72
CA ASP A 462 17.88 27.06 -5.63
C ASP A 462 18.36 25.63 -5.33
N TRP A 463 18.53 25.30 -4.05
CA TRP A 463 18.79 23.93 -3.60
C TRP A 463 17.57 23.04 -3.91
N ARG A 464 17.65 22.22 -4.96
CA ARG A 464 16.60 21.24 -5.29
C ARG A 464 16.96 19.87 -4.74
N LEU A 465 16.15 19.38 -3.81
CA LEU A 465 16.20 17.99 -3.33
C LEU A 465 15.39 17.13 -4.29
N MET A 466 16.04 16.13 -4.89
CA MET A 466 15.38 15.12 -5.71
C MET A 466 15.34 13.79 -4.96
N ASN A 467 14.16 13.18 -4.92
CA ASN A 467 14.02 11.83 -4.39
C ASN A 467 14.49 10.82 -5.45
N ILE A 468 15.32 9.89 -5.03
CA ILE A 468 15.81 8.79 -5.86
C ILE A 468 15.48 7.48 -5.16
N PHE A 469 14.89 6.57 -5.92
CA PHE A 469 14.49 5.27 -5.43
C PHE A 469 15.57 4.24 -5.68
N GLN A 470 15.62 3.24 -4.81
CA GLN A 470 16.42 2.05 -5.04
C GLN A 470 15.99 1.37 -6.35
N ARG A 471 16.96 0.87 -7.11
CA ARG A 471 16.71 0.25 -8.42
C ARG A 471 15.87 -1.03 -8.32
N GLU A 472 16.11 -1.84 -7.30
CA GLU A 472 15.41 -3.10 -7.05
C GLU A 472 14.64 -3.01 -5.73
N PRO A 473 13.35 -3.42 -5.70
CA PRO A 473 12.60 -3.49 -4.45
C PRO A 473 13.13 -4.61 -3.55
N TYR A 474 12.78 -4.53 -2.27
CA TYR A 474 12.95 -5.66 -1.37
C TYR A 474 11.95 -6.77 -1.74
N LEU A 475 12.45 -7.98 -1.98
CA LEU A 475 11.65 -9.15 -2.37
C LEU A 475 11.36 -10.11 -1.20
N GLY A 476 11.90 -9.85 0.00
CA GLY A 476 11.65 -10.68 1.16
C GLY A 476 10.27 -10.43 1.77
N ASP A 477 9.81 -11.36 2.59
CA ASP A 477 8.48 -11.29 3.17
C ASP A 477 8.41 -10.29 4.33
N PHE A 478 7.25 -9.68 4.49
CA PHE A 478 6.92 -8.89 5.66
C PHE A 478 5.97 -9.69 6.54
N ARG A 479 6.36 -9.95 7.80
CA ARG A 479 5.55 -10.79 8.71
C ARG A 479 5.39 -10.16 10.08
N ILE A 480 4.14 -10.08 10.54
CA ILE A 480 3.75 -9.65 11.87
C ILE A 480 3.07 -10.83 12.59
N ARG A 481 3.52 -11.16 13.79
CA ARG A 481 2.88 -12.11 14.70
C ARG A 481 2.11 -11.35 15.77
N ILE A 482 0.82 -11.59 15.88
CA ILE A 482 -0.05 -10.97 16.88
C ILE A 482 -0.46 -12.02 17.91
N GLY A 483 -0.11 -11.77 19.17
CA GLY A 483 -0.53 -12.53 20.34
C GLY A 483 -1.55 -11.75 21.17
N PHE A 484 -2.37 -12.48 21.92
CA PHE A 484 -3.49 -11.93 22.69
C PHE A 484 -3.31 -12.20 24.19
N LEU A 485 -3.63 -11.18 25.01
CA LEU A 485 -3.46 -11.17 26.45
C LEU A 485 -4.77 -10.69 27.12
N LYS A 486 -5.07 -11.19 28.31
CA LYS A 486 -6.28 -10.84 29.07
C LYS A 486 -6.01 -10.68 30.57
N ALA A 487 -6.85 -9.86 31.21
CA ALA A 487 -6.90 -9.63 32.66
C ALA A 487 -5.51 -9.26 33.22
N ASP A 488 -5.01 -10.01 34.20
CA ASP A 488 -3.75 -9.72 34.88
C ASP A 488 -2.53 -9.76 33.95
N ALA A 489 -2.63 -10.46 32.82
CA ALA A 489 -1.56 -10.50 31.80
C ALA A 489 -1.73 -9.42 30.72
N ALA A 490 -2.84 -8.68 30.69
CA ALA A 490 -3.12 -7.64 29.70
C ALA A 490 -2.45 -6.30 30.03
N ASP A 491 -1.25 -6.33 30.61
CA ASP A 491 -0.44 -5.15 30.88
C ASP A 491 0.91 -5.20 30.15
N TYR A 492 1.68 -4.11 30.24
CA TYR A 492 2.97 -3.99 29.58
C TYR A 492 3.99 -5.01 30.12
N VAL A 493 3.82 -5.50 31.36
CA VAL A 493 4.65 -6.56 31.92
C VAL A 493 4.32 -7.88 31.24
N GLY A 494 3.04 -8.19 31.07
CA GLY A 494 2.56 -9.34 30.31
C GLY A 494 3.03 -9.29 28.85
N MET A 495 2.95 -8.15 28.19
CA MET A 495 3.50 -7.96 26.83
C MET A 495 5.02 -8.22 26.79
N ALA A 496 5.77 -7.70 27.75
CA ALA A 496 7.22 -7.92 27.83
C ALA A 496 7.57 -9.39 28.12
N ARG A 497 6.80 -10.06 28.99
CA ARG A 497 6.94 -11.50 29.27
C ARG A 497 6.61 -12.35 28.05
N TYR A 498 5.56 -11.99 27.33
CA TYR A 498 5.19 -12.65 26.08
C TYR A 498 6.34 -12.60 25.07
N TYR A 499 6.89 -11.40 24.85
CA TYR A 499 8.02 -11.22 23.93
C TYR A 499 9.28 -11.95 24.42
N GLN A 500 9.54 -11.96 25.72
CA GLN A 500 10.62 -12.74 26.32
C GLN A 500 10.47 -14.23 26.04
N SER A 501 9.29 -14.82 26.30
CA SER A 501 9.02 -16.25 26.04
C SER A 501 9.22 -16.58 24.57
N TYR A 502 8.71 -15.74 23.67
CA TYR A 502 8.94 -15.88 22.24
C TYR A 502 10.43 -15.90 21.86
N LEU A 503 11.25 -15.00 22.43
CA LEU A 503 12.69 -14.98 22.18
C LEU A 503 13.39 -16.23 22.72
N VAL A 504 13.00 -16.68 23.91
CA VAL A 504 13.53 -17.90 24.54
C VAL A 504 13.24 -19.12 23.68
N GLU A 505 11.99 -19.30 23.24
CA GLU A 505 11.57 -20.42 22.41
C GLU A 505 12.23 -20.39 21.01
N LYS A 506 12.29 -19.21 20.39
CA LYS A 506 12.81 -19.07 19.03
C LYS A 506 14.32 -19.21 18.93
N HIS A 507 15.06 -18.71 19.92
CA HIS A 507 16.52 -18.63 19.88
C HIS A 507 17.22 -19.51 20.92
N GLY A 508 16.47 -20.28 21.72
CA GLY A 508 17.04 -21.13 22.76
C GLY A 508 17.79 -20.33 23.83
N LEU A 509 17.28 -19.15 24.20
CA LEU A 509 17.98 -18.26 25.14
C LEU A 509 17.98 -18.86 26.55
N GLU A 510 19.17 -18.93 27.16
CA GLU A 510 19.33 -19.41 28.52
C GLU A 510 19.40 -18.26 29.53
N ARG A 511 18.79 -18.47 30.69
CA ARG A 511 18.93 -17.54 31.81
C ARG A 511 20.37 -17.62 32.33
N ARG A 512 21.10 -16.52 32.20
CA ARG A 512 22.40 -16.40 32.88
C ARG A 512 22.21 -16.35 34.39
N GLY A 513 23.06 -17.08 35.11
CA GLY A 513 23.14 -16.99 36.57
C GLY A 513 23.42 -15.56 37.03
N VAL A 514 22.94 -15.23 38.22
CA VAL A 514 23.31 -13.99 38.89
C VAL A 514 24.82 -14.07 39.17
N LYS A 515 25.60 -13.14 38.62
CA LYS A 515 27.00 -13.02 39.00
C LYS A 515 27.05 -12.36 40.39
N ASP A 516 27.88 -12.89 41.29
CA ASP A 516 28.04 -12.35 42.64
C ASP A 516 28.54 -10.89 42.64
N GLN A 517 29.22 -10.48 41.56
CA GLN A 517 29.73 -9.12 41.39
C GLN A 517 29.03 -8.37 40.27
N ILE A 518 28.28 -7.32 40.64
CA ILE A 518 27.63 -6.42 39.70
C ILE A 518 28.71 -5.60 38.96
N PRO A 519 28.77 -5.63 37.62
CA PRO A 519 29.73 -4.83 36.86
C PRO A 519 29.42 -3.34 37.00
N ALA A 520 30.41 -2.56 37.46
CA ALA A 520 30.35 -1.10 37.53
C ALA A 520 31.04 -0.52 36.30
N PHE A 521 30.31 0.22 35.46
CA PHE A 521 30.88 0.92 34.32
C PHE A 521 31.24 2.35 34.73
N LEU A 522 32.52 2.71 34.63
CA LEU A 522 33.01 4.05 34.90
C LEU A 522 33.63 4.63 33.63
N GLU A 523 33.14 5.78 33.20
CA GLU A 523 33.82 6.57 32.18
C GLU A 523 34.52 7.77 32.81
N LEU A 524 35.81 7.91 32.52
CA LEU A 524 36.62 9.05 32.91
C LEU A 524 37.05 9.79 31.65
N ILE A 525 36.89 11.11 31.66
CA ILE A 525 37.29 11.96 30.53
C ILE A 525 38.67 12.55 30.82
N GLY A 526 39.65 12.17 30.01
CA GLY A 526 41.04 12.60 30.10
C GLY A 526 41.20 14.07 29.77
N SER A 527 40.87 14.47 28.55
CA SER A 527 40.95 15.87 28.13
C SER A 527 39.88 16.26 27.12
N VAL A 528 39.59 17.56 27.11
CA VAL A 528 38.66 18.18 26.18
C VAL A 528 39.34 19.28 25.39
N ARG A 529 38.78 19.60 24.23
CA ARG A 529 39.27 20.67 23.38
C ARG A 529 38.47 21.92 23.65
N VAL A 530 39.14 22.98 24.06
CA VAL A 530 38.50 24.26 24.40
C VAL A 530 39.02 25.35 23.47
N LYS A 531 38.12 26.17 22.93
CA LYS A 531 38.49 27.36 22.17
C LYS A 531 38.69 28.51 23.16
N ARG A 532 39.92 29.02 23.25
CA ARG A 532 40.21 30.19 24.07
C ARG A 532 41.13 31.17 23.34
N PRO A 533 40.96 32.48 23.55
CA PRO A 533 41.85 33.46 22.96
C PRO A 533 43.24 33.34 23.57
N LEU A 534 44.25 33.12 22.75
CA LEU A 534 45.66 33.23 23.13
C LEU A 534 46.24 34.42 22.36
N LEU A 535 46.63 35.47 23.07
CA LEU A 535 47.13 36.72 22.47
C LEU A 535 46.19 37.30 21.39
N GLY A 536 44.88 37.21 21.60
CA GLY A 536 43.85 37.74 20.67
C GLY A 536 43.46 36.82 19.51
N VAL A 537 44.11 35.66 19.34
CA VAL A 537 43.76 34.67 18.31
C VAL A 537 42.98 33.52 18.95
N PRO A 538 41.80 33.13 18.43
CA PRO A 538 41.05 32.00 18.94
C PRO A 538 41.75 30.69 18.57
N LEU A 539 42.48 30.09 19.52
CA LEU A 539 43.16 28.81 19.32
C LEU A 539 42.39 27.69 20.04
N SER A 540 42.34 26.53 19.41
CA SER A 540 41.79 25.32 20.03
C SER A 540 42.90 24.60 20.79
N VAL A 541 42.81 24.62 22.12
CA VAL A 541 43.79 24.01 23.01
C VAL A 541 43.18 22.81 23.74
N THR A 542 43.99 21.78 23.96
CA THR A 542 43.58 20.63 24.79
C THR A 542 43.81 20.97 26.26
N GLU A 543 42.78 20.78 27.07
CA GLU A 543 42.76 21.02 28.51
C GLU A 543 42.53 19.68 29.24
N PRO A 544 43.46 19.26 30.12
CA PRO A 544 43.29 18.03 30.89
C PRO A 544 42.18 18.22 31.93
N LEU A 545 41.30 17.23 32.04
CA LEU A 545 40.25 17.14 33.06
C LEU A 545 40.63 16.09 34.10
N THR A 546 40.84 14.84 33.67
CA THR A 546 41.29 13.74 34.52
C THR A 546 42.66 13.32 34.04
N THR A 547 43.70 13.36 34.86
CA THR A 547 45.02 12.85 34.44
C THR A 547 45.09 11.32 34.61
N PHE A 548 46.12 10.67 34.06
CA PHE A 548 46.36 9.24 34.33
C PHE A 548 46.55 8.95 35.83
N SER A 549 47.24 9.86 36.55
CA SER A 549 47.40 9.75 38.00
C SER A 549 46.06 9.88 38.75
N ASP A 550 45.18 10.78 38.32
CA ASP A 550 43.86 10.91 38.93
C ASP A 550 42.99 9.68 38.65
N ALA A 551 43.02 9.18 37.41
CA ALA A 551 42.31 7.96 37.04
C ALA A 551 42.79 6.76 37.87
N ALA A 552 44.10 6.60 38.04
CA ALA A 552 44.68 5.53 38.85
C ALA A 552 44.25 5.64 40.32
N ARG A 553 44.24 6.86 40.88
CA ARG A 553 43.77 7.13 42.25
C ARG A 553 42.29 6.81 42.42
N ILE A 554 41.44 7.27 41.51
CA ILE A 554 39.99 6.99 41.52
C ILE A 554 39.73 5.49 41.49
N VAL A 555 40.43 4.75 40.62
CA VAL A 555 40.29 3.28 40.53
C VAL A 555 40.75 2.60 41.83
N ALA A 556 41.86 3.05 42.42
CA ALA A 556 42.37 2.49 43.67
C ALA A 556 41.38 2.73 44.83
N GLU A 557 40.83 3.94 44.94
CA GLU A 557 39.83 4.29 45.95
C GLU A 557 38.54 3.46 45.79
N LEU A 558 38.05 3.29 44.55
CA LEU A 558 36.86 2.47 44.28
C LEU A 558 37.08 1.00 44.64
N ARG A 559 38.26 0.45 44.33
CA ARG A 559 38.61 -0.93 44.71
C ARG A 559 38.73 -1.08 46.23
N ALA A 560 39.37 -0.12 46.91
CA ALA A 560 39.45 -0.11 48.36
C ALA A 560 38.07 0.01 49.02
N GLY A 561 37.12 0.68 48.35
CA GLY A 561 35.70 0.76 48.75
C GLY A 561 34.86 -0.49 48.43
N GLY A 562 35.46 -1.56 47.91
CA GLY A 562 34.77 -2.83 47.63
C GLY A 562 34.20 -2.98 46.23
N VAL A 563 34.50 -2.07 45.28
CA VAL A 563 34.10 -2.20 43.87
C VAL A 563 35.11 -3.07 43.12
N GLU A 564 34.94 -4.39 43.20
CA GLU A 564 35.89 -5.35 42.60
C GLU A 564 35.70 -5.50 41.08
N ASN A 565 34.45 -5.43 40.57
CA ASN A 565 34.12 -5.63 39.16
C ASN A 565 33.96 -4.29 38.41
N LEU A 566 35.05 -3.53 38.30
CA LEU A 566 35.08 -2.21 37.64
C LEU A 566 35.50 -2.32 36.16
N HIS A 567 34.63 -1.87 35.26
CA HIS A 567 34.90 -1.67 33.84
C HIS A 567 35.16 -0.19 33.54
N LEU A 568 36.43 0.16 33.36
CA LEU A 568 36.85 1.54 33.10
C LEU A 568 36.92 1.82 31.60
N ARG A 569 36.26 2.91 31.17
CA ARG A 569 36.51 3.58 29.88
C ARG A 569 37.20 4.91 30.15
N TYR A 570 38.46 5.05 29.75
CA TYR A 570 39.16 6.33 29.80
C TYR A 570 39.08 6.96 28.41
N SER A 571 38.33 8.04 28.25
CA SER A 571 38.02 8.71 26.98
C SER A 571 38.82 9.99 26.83
N GLY A 572 39.20 10.37 25.60
CA GLY A 572 39.94 11.62 25.35
C GLY A 572 41.43 11.58 25.67
N TRP A 573 42.02 10.41 25.87
CA TRP A 573 43.45 10.20 26.14
C TRP A 573 44.38 10.40 24.94
N LEU A 574 43.79 10.41 23.75
CA LEU A 574 44.50 10.63 22.49
C LEU A 574 44.71 12.12 22.23
N LYS A 575 45.75 12.40 21.45
CA LYS A 575 46.06 13.78 21.05
C LYS A 575 44.85 14.48 20.44
N GLY A 576 44.40 15.57 21.06
CA GLY A 576 43.21 16.32 20.65
C GLY A 576 41.97 16.11 21.53
N GLY A 577 42.06 15.26 22.57
CA GLY A 577 41.01 15.09 23.57
C GLY A 577 39.83 14.25 23.09
N LEU A 578 38.65 14.50 23.65
CA LEU A 578 37.41 13.77 23.34
C LEU A 578 37.00 13.88 21.85
N GLU A 579 37.30 15.01 21.22
CA GLU A 579 37.05 15.29 19.79
C GLU A 579 38.35 15.19 18.95
N HIS A 580 39.18 14.19 19.23
CA HIS A 580 40.41 13.97 18.47
C HIS A 580 40.11 13.57 17.02
N ALA A 581 41.00 13.97 16.10
CA ALA A 581 40.99 13.40 14.75
C ALA A 581 41.43 11.93 14.83
N TYR A 582 40.77 11.05 14.07
CA TYR A 582 41.15 9.64 13.98
C TYR A 582 42.64 9.52 13.63
N PRO A 583 43.47 9.03 14.55
CA PRO A 583 44.91 9.12 14.38
C PRO A 583 45.41 7.98 13.48
N TYR A 584 46.36 8.28 12.58
CA TYR A 584 47.08 7.23 11.83
C TYR A 584 47.89 6.29 12.74
N GLN A 585 48.25 6.75 13.95
CA GLN A 585 48.92 5.98 15.00
C GLN A 585 48.50 6.51 16.37
N ALA A 586 48.19 5.63 17.33
CA ALA A 586 47.85 6.04 18.69
C ALA A 586 49.01 6.80 19.35
N LYS A 587 48.77 8.06 19.75
CA LYS A 587 49.72 8.90 20.49
C LYS A 587 49.03 9.50 21.70
N LEU A 588 49.60 9.24 22.88
CA LEU A 588 49.15 9.77 24.18
C LEU A 588 49.18 11.31 24.18
N GLU A 589 48.17 11.94 24.78
CA GLU A 589 48.18 13.38 25.02
C GLU A 589 49.21 13.73 26.10
N ARG A 590 50.20 14.56 25.76
CA ARG A 590 51.37 14.81 26.63
C ARG A 590 51.00 15.52 27.93
N LYS A 591 49.92 16.30 27.93
CA LYS A 591 49.43 16.98 29.12
C LYS A 591 48.79 16.05 30.14
N GLU A 592 48.30 14.90 29.70
CA GLU A 592 47.77 13.85 30.59
C GLU A 592 48.89 12.93 31.08
N ALA A 593 49.91 12.70 30.24
CA ALA A 593 51.07 11.85 30.55
C ALA A 593 52.09 12.49 31.52
N ALA A 594 51.81 13.68 32.05
CA ALA A 594 52.80 14.48 32.78
C ALA A 594 53.24 13.89 34.14
N ASN A 595 52.70 12.73 34.58
CA ASN A 595 53.20 11.97 35.73
C ASN A 595 52.83 10.47 35.67
N SER A 596 53.21 9.74 34.61
CA SER A 596 53.25 8.26 34.70
C SER A 596 54.36 7.66 33.87
N PHE A 597 55.19 6.88 34.58
CA PHE A 597 56.07 5.85 34.06
C PHE A 597 55.35 4.90 33.08
N LEU A 598 56.17 4.30 32.22
CA LEU A 598 55.91 3.21 31.29
C LEU A 598 54.75 2.26 31.68
N LEU A 599 53.92 1.97 30.67
CA LEU A 599 53.04 0.80 30.58
C LEU A 599 53.75 -0.51 30.95
#